data_AF-B1MY56-F1
#
_entry.id   AF-B1MY56-F1
#
_cell.length_a   1.000
_cell.length_b   1.000
_cell.length_c   1.000
_cell.angle_alpha   90.00
_cell.angle_beta   90.00
_cell.angle_gamma   90.00
#
_symmetry.space_group_name_H-M   'P 1'
#
loop_
_entity.id
_entity.type
_entity.pdbx_description
1 polymer ?
#
loop_
_entity_poly.entity_id
_entity_poly.type
_entity_poly.pdbx_seq_one_letter_code
_entity_poly.pdbx_strand_id
1 'polypeptide(L)'
;MQTLSISPQNLLTILIRQQTILSHAPSGQFLLATHKHAQLNLPSEMAGCIVYIDDQSQATLVALVHPFHVAQHDSIFDTDDRLIHREPYNWFGPQALVIEKKLNDFSKTYDGPLTEDGAIPRNYIPDNIAQPALLSDEYWNSYLPFVNDPTGSFAQQVQPLFKHNQNS
;
A
#
# COMPACT_ATOMS: atom_id res chain seq x y z
N MET A 1 1.90 -19.81 1.40
CA MET A 1 1.60 -19.36 0.03
C MET A 1 2.91 -19.23 -0.73
N GLN A 2 2.92 -19.58 -2.02
CA GLN A 2 4.12 -19.39 -2.85
C GLN A 2 4.40 -17.91 -3.11
N THR A 3 5.67 -17.53 -3.00
CA THR A 3 6.14 -16.15 -3.09
C THR A 3 7.21 -16.03 -4.14
N LEU A 4 7.13 -14.97 -4.94
CA LEU A 4 8.07 -14.61 -6.00
C LEU A 4 8.71 -13.26 -5.68
N SER A 5 10.03 -13.25 -5.61
CA SER A 5 10.80 -12.01 -5.52
C SER A 5 10.85 -11.34 -6.89
N ILE A 6 10.57 -10.04 -6.95
CA ILE A 6 10.58 -9.24 -8.18
C ILE A 6 11.27 -7.89 -7.95
N SER A 7 11.56 -7.17 -9.04
CA SER A 7 12.03 -5.80 -8.94
C SER A 7 10.97 -4.87 -8.34
N PRO A 8 11.36 -3.85 -7.57
CA PRO A 8 10.42 -2.87 -7.03
C PRO A 8 9.64 -2.14 -8.13
N GLN A 9 10.23 -1.92 -9.32
CA GLN A 9 9.55 -1.27 -10.44
C GLN A 9 8.41 -2.15 -10.98
N ASN A 10 8.64 -3.47 -11.08
CA ASN A 10 7.59 -4.40 -11.49
C ASN A 10 6.46 -4.43 -10.46
N LEU A 11 6.80 -4.43 -9.16
CA LEU A 11 5.80 -4.39 -8.09
C LEU A 11 4.93 -3.13 -8.22
N LEU A 12 5.54 -1.95 -8.25
CA LEU A 12 4.81 -0.69 -8.39
C LEU A 12 4.00 -0.62 -9.69
N THR A 13 4.53 -1.15 -10.78
CA THR A 13 3.78 -1.22 -12.05
C THR A 13 2.52 -2.05 -11.91
N ILE A 14 2.58 -3.19 -11.23
CA ILE A 14 1.39 -4.03 -10.95
C ILE A 14 0.41 -3.31 -10.04
N LEU A 15 0.89 -2.66 -8.99
CA LEU A 15 0.03 -1.94 -8.05
C LEU A 15 -0.73 -0.79 -8.75
N ILE A 16 -0.07 -0.07 -9.67
CA ILE A 16 -0.66 1.07 -10.39
C ILE A 16 -1.53 0.62 -11.57
N ARG A 17 -1.01 -0.27 -12.42
CA ARG A 17 -1.68 -0.68 -13.68
C ARG A 17 -2.60 -1.86 -13.51
N GLN A 18 -2.53 -2.55 -12.36
CA GLN A 18 -3.24 -3.80 -12.06
C GLN A 18 -2.83 -4.99 -12.92
N GLN A 19 -2.02 -4.78 -13.96
CA GLN A 19 -1.50 -5.81 -14.84
C GLN A 19 -0.10 -5.48 -15.38
N THR A 20 0.76 -6.48 -15.49
CA THR A 20 2.05 -6.40 -16.20
C THR A 20 2.49 -7.78 -16.68
N ILE A 21 3.50 -7.84 -17.56
CA ILE A 21 4.14 -9.10 -17.95
C ILE A 21 5.31 -9.37 -17.01
N LEU A 22 5.33 -10.55 -16.39
CA LEU A 22 6.44 -11.05 -15.58
C LEU A 22 7.11 -12.22 -16.30
N SER A 23 7.96 -11.90 -17.28
CA SER A 23 8.64 -12.91 -18.10
C SER A 23 9.32 -13.97 -17.24
N HIS A 24 9.15 -15.24 -17.63
CA HIS A 24 9.72 -16.41 -16.96
C HIS A 24 9.11 -16.75 -15.59
N ALA A 25 8.05 -16.07 -15.15
CA ALA A 25 7.28 -16.51 -14.00
C ALA A 25 6.37 -17.70 -14.39
N PRO A 26 6.28 -18.75 -13.56
CA PRO A 26 5.32 -19.83 -13.77
C PRO A 26 3.89 -19.32 -13.60
N SER A 27 2.92 -20.01 -14.22
CA SER A 27 1.51 -19.72 -14.00
C SER A 27 1.06 -20.17 -12.61
N GLY A 28 0.09 -19.45 -12.04
CA GLY A 28 -0.42 -19.69 -10.69
C GLY A 28 -0.60 -18.41 -9.87
N GLN A 29 -0.94 -18.58 -8.60
CA GLN A 29 -1.14 -17.47 -7.67
C GLN A 29 0.09 -17.28 -6.79
N PHE A 30 0.65 -16.07 -6.78
CA PHE A 30 1.88 -15.75 -6.06
C PHE A 30 1.72 -14.52 -5.19
N LEU A 31 2.37 -14.54 -4.02
CA LEU A 31 2.69 -13.33 -3.28
C LEU A 31 3.92 -12.70 -3.95
N LEU A 32 3.90 -11.40 -4.20
CA LEU A 32 5.04 -10.68 -4.75
C LEU A 32 5.77 -9.94 -3.64
N ALA A 33 7.08 -10.15 -3.56
CA ALA A 33 7.98 -9.45 -2.65
C ALA A 33 9.10 -8.75 -3.43
N THR A 34 9.64 -7.66 -2.90
CA THR A 34 10.77 -6.99 -3.54
C THR A 34 12.10 -7.55 -3.10
N HIS A 35 13.05 -7.63 -4.04
CA HIS A 35 14.44 -7.89 -3.70
C HIS A 35 15.02 -6.78 -2.82
N LYS A 36 16.06 -7.12 -2.05
CA LYS A 36 16.89 -6.12 -1.38
C LYS A 36 17.55 -5.21 -2.42
N HIS A 37 17.44 -3.90 -2.24
CA HIS A 37 18.13 -2.93 -3.10
C HIS A 37 18.36 -1.59 -2.40
N ALA A 38 19.21 -0.76 -2.99
CA ALA A 38 19.50 0.61 -2.52
C ALA A 38 19.03 1.70 -3.51
N GLN A 39 18.08 1.39 -4.41
CA GLN A 39 17.49 2.38 -5.30
C GLN A 39 16.63 3.37 -4.49
N LEU A 40 16.77 4.66 -4.78
CA LEU A 40 16.11 5.75 -4.05
C LEU A 40 14.58 5.68 -4.23
N ASN A 41 13.84 5.91 -3.15
CA ASN A 41 12.38 6.01 -3.09
C ASN A 41 11.63 4.77 -3.59
N LEU A 42 12.25 3.59 -3.48
CA LEU A 42 11.66 2.31 -3.86
C LEU A 42 11.60 1.34 -2.66
N PRO A 43 10.59 0.45 -2.62
CA PRO A 43 10.40 -0.50 -1.53
C PRO A 43 11.35 -1.70 -1.62
N SER A 44 12.06 -2.02 -0.53
CA SER A 44 13.03 -3.10 -0.44
C SER A 44 12.64 -4.13 0.64
N GLU A 45 12.88 -5.41 0.38
CA GLU A 45 12.66 -6.53 1.33
C GLU A 45 11.24 -6.56 1.93
N MET A 46 10.23 -6.38 1.07
CA MET A 46 8.83 -6.22 1.48
C MET A 46 7.88 -7.01 0.57
N ALA A 47 6.88 -7.68 1.16
CA ALA A 47 5.71 -8.19 0.43
C ALA A 47 4.74 -7.05 0.08
N GLY A 48 4.26 -7.01 -1.17
CA GLY A 48 3.39 -5.92 -1.64
C GLY A 48 2.01 -6.34 -2.13
N CYS A 49 1.88 -7.47 -2.81
CA CYS A 49 0.57 -7.88 -3.35
C CYS A 49 0.49 -9.36 -3.69
N ILE A 50 -0.74 -9.83 -3.87
CA ILE A 50 -1.05 -11.13 -4.47
C ILE A 50 -1.41 -10.91 -5.93
N VAL A 51 -0.85 -11.74 -6.80
CA VAL A 51 -1.19 -11.78 -8.22
C VAL A 51 -1.60 -13.18 -8.65
N TYR A 52 -2.34 -13.23 -9.74
CA TYR A 52 -2.48 -14.41 -10.58
C TYR A 52 -1.67 -14.22 -11.85
N ILE A 53 -0.82 -15.18 -12.19
CA ILE A 53 -0.01 -15.21 -13.40
C ILE A 53 -0.60 -16.28 -14.32
N ASP A 54 -0.93 -15.90 -15.56
CA ASP A 54 -1.43 -16.84 -16.56
C ASP A 54 -0.29 -17.52 -17.35
N ASP A 55 -0.66 -18.41 -18.28
CA ASP A 55 0.28 -19.16 -19.10
C ASP A 55 1.05 -18.27 -20.11
N GLN A 56 0.64 -17.02 -20.28
CA GLN A 56 1.30 -15.98 -21.07
C GLN A 56 2.18 -15.06 -20.20
N SER A 57 2.40 -15.42 -18.93
CA SER A 57 3.15 -14.62 -17.95
C SER A 57 2.52 -13.25 -17.65
N GLN A 58 1.23 -13.06 -17.94
CA GLN A 58 0.49 -11.87 -17.58
C GLN A 58 0.12 -11.96 -16.09
N ALA A 59 0.75 -11.11 -15.28
CA ALA A 59 0.41 -10.96 -13.88
C ALA A 59 -0.77 -9.99 -13.75
N THR A 60 -1.84 -10.44 -13.09
CA THR A 60 -3.03 -9.65 -12.74
C THR A 60 -3.10 -9.49 -11.23
N LEU A 61 -3.25 -8.27 -10.75
CA LEU A 61 -3.42 -7.96 -9.33
C LEU A 61 -4.71 -8.62 -8.80
N VAL A 62 -4.57 -9.45 -7.76
CA VAL A 62 -5.70 -10.04 -7.04
C VAL A 62 -6.03 -9.22 -5.80
N ALA A 63 -5.02 -8.86 -5.01
CA ALA A 63 -5.18 -8.06 -3.81
C ALA A 63 -3.89 -7.32 -3.46
N LEU A 64 -4.02 -6.10 -2.94
CA LEU A 64 -2.94 -5.45 -2.22
C LEU A 64 -2.76 -6.15 -0.86
N VAL A 65 -1.52 -6.26 -0.40
CA VAL A 65 -1.18 -6.88 0.88
C VAL A 65 -0.59 -5.80 1.79
N HIS A 66 -0.96 -5.83 3.07
CA HIS A 66 -0.39 -4.97 4.09
C HIS A 66 1.12 -5.24 4.14
N PRO A 67 1.98 -4.22 4.08
CA PRO A 67 3.40 -4.42 3.90
C PRO A 67 3.99 -5.12 5.13
N PHE A 68 4.79 -6.16 4.88
CA PHE A 68 5.58 -6.83 5.91
C PHE A 68 6.93 -7.27 5.35
N HIS A 69 7.89 -7.44 6.26
CA HIS A 69 9.25 -7.81 5.88
C HIS A 69 9.30 -9.23 5.32
N VAL A 70 9.97 -9.37 4.18
CA VAL A 70 10.27 -10.66 3.58
C VAL A 70 11.76 -10.71 3.25
N ALA A 71 12.45 -11.72 3.80
CA ALA A 71 13.86 -11.93 3.53
C ALA A 71 14.10 -12.22 2.04
N GLN A 72 15.29 -11.86 1.54
CA GLN A 72 15.64 -12.12 0.15
C GLN A 72 15.73 -13.63 -0.14
N HIS A 73 15.06 -14.05 -1.22
CA HIS A 73 15.21 -15.37 -1.81
C HIS A 73 15.34 -15.25 -3.34
N ASP A 74 16.26 -16.02 -3.91
CA ASP A 74 16.55 -16.04 -5.36
C ASP A 74 15.64 -17.01 -6.15
N SER A 75 14.90 -17.86 -5.44
CA SER A 75 13.96 -18.84 -6.02
C SER A 75 12.60 -18.71 -5.35
N ILE A 76 11.56 -19.32 -5.94
CA ILE A 76 10.22 -19.37 -5.36
C ILE A 76 10.29 -20.07 -3.99
N PHE A 77 9.63 -19.48 -3.00
CA PHE A 77 9.65 -19.95 -1.62
C PHE A 77 8.25 -19.85 -1.01
N ASP A 78 8.07 -20.50 0.14
CA ASP A 78 6.82 -20.42 0.88
C ASP A 78 6.87 -19.31 1.93
N THR A 79 5.83 -18.49 1.97
CA THR A 79 5.56 -17.52 3.04
C THR A 79 4.39 -18.02 3.89
N ASP A 80 4.50 -17.87 5.20
CA ASP A 80 3.41 -18.22 6.14
C ASP A 80 2.18 -17.34 5.87
N ASP A 81 1.05 -17.97 5.56
CA ASP A 81 -0.22 -17.30 5.25
C ASP A 81 -0.70 -16.42 6.41
N ARG A 82 -0.29 -16.71 7.65
CA ARG A 82 -0.64 -15.90 8.83
C ARG A 82 -0.05 -14.49 8.81
N LEU A 83 1.00 -14.27 8.03
CA LEU A 83 1.62 -12.96 7.84
C LEU A 83 0.93 -12.14 6.72
N ILE A 84 0.09 -12.79 5.92
CA ILE A 84 -0.49 -12.18 4.71
C ILE A 84 -1.83 -11.54 5.07
N HIS A 85 -1.80 -10.25 5.34
CA HIS A 85 -3.00 -9.44 5.56
C HIS A 85 -3.40 -8.75 4.25
N ARG A 86 -4.59 -9.04 3.73
CA ARG A 86 -5.08 -8.39 2.51
C ARG A 86 -5.68 -7.03 2.84
N GLU A 87 -5.31 -6.03 2.07
CA GLU A 87 -5.92 -4.71 2.14
C GLU A 87 -7.30 -4.71 1.50
N PRO A 88 -8.28 -4.00 2.07
CA PRO A 88 -9.62 -3.87 1.49
C PRO A 88 -9.63 -2.99 0.23
N TYR A 89 -8.59 -2.18 0.01
CA TYR A 89 -8.47 -1.26 -1.11
C TYR A 89 -7.07 -1.35 -1.72
N ASN A 90 -6.96 -1.07 -3.02
CA ASN A 90 -5.67 -0.81 -3.64
C ASN A 90 -5.32 0.68 -3.47
N TRP A 91 -4.43 0.99 -2.52
CA TRP A 91 -3.99 2.35 -2.21
C TRP A 91 -3.17 3.03 -3.31
N PHE A 92 -2.72 2.28 -4.31
CA PHE A 92 -2.06 2.82 -5.53
C PHE A 92 -3.05 3.05 -6.68
N GLY A 93 -4.31 2.65 -6.50
CA GLY A 93 -5.34 2.67 -7.53
C GLY A 93 -6.30 3.85 -7.42
N PRO A 94 -7.26 3.97 -8.36
CA PRO A 94 -8.21 5.07 -8.41
C PRO A 94 -9.16 5.15 -7.20
N GLN A 95 -9.34 4.05 -6.46
CA GLN A 95 -10.17 4.04 -5.25
C GLN A 95 -9.60 4.92 -4.13
N ALA A 96 -8.27 5.01 -4.01
CA ALA A 96 -7.62 5.89 -3.05
C ALA A 96 -8.02 7.36 -3.27
N LEU A 97 -8.01 7.81 -4.53
CA LEU A 97 -8.42 9.16 -4.92
C LEU A 97 -9.90 9.44 -4.60
N VAL A 98 -10.76 8.44 -4.72
CA VAL A 98 -12.19 8.57 -4.35
C VAL A 98 -12.36 8.73 -2.84
N ILE A 99 -11.58 8.00 -2.04
CA ILE A 99 -11.60 8.10 -0.57
C ILE A 99 -11.12 9.48 -0.12
N GLU A 100 -9.98 9.94 -0.66
CA GLU A 100 -9.44 11.29 -0.41
C GLU A 100 -10.47 12.37 -0.79
N LYS A 101 -11.09 12.24 -1.96
CA LYS A 101 -12.13 13.17 -2.41
C LYS A 101 -13.33 13.21 -1.47
N LYS A 102 -13.81 12.05 -1.00
CA LYS A 102 -14.95 11.98 -0.06
C LYS A 102 -14.65 12.71 1.24
N LEU A 103 -13.45 12.51 1.79
CA LEU A 103 -13.03 13.21 3.01
C LEU A 103 -12.93 14.72 2.77
N ASN A 104 -12.35 15.15 1.64
CA ASN A 104 -12.24 16.57 1.28
C ASN A 104 -13.60 17.24 1.06
N ASP A 105 -14.52 16.57 0.36
CA ASP A 105 -15.87 17.08 0.12
C ASP A 105 -16.68 17.18 1.43
N PHE A 106 -16.52 16.23 2.35
CA PHE A 106 -17.06 16.33 3.69
C PHE A 106 -16.50 17.55 4.44
N SER A 107 -15.17 17.72 4.44
CA SER A 107 -14.52 18.84 5.14
C SER A 107 -14.97 20.22 4.64
N LYS A 108 -15.32 20.36 3.36
CA LYS A 108 -15.83 21.62 2.79
C LYS A 108 -17.28 21.94 3.17
N THR A 109 -18.05 20.94 3.51
CA THR A 109 -19.48 21.07 3.83
C THR A 109 -19.75 20.99 5.32
N TYR A 110 -18.76 20.61 6.11
CA TYR A 110 -18.81 20.56 7.57
C TYR A 110 -18.85 21.97 8.18
N ASP A 111 -19.83 22.21 9.04
CA ASP A 111 -20.10 23.47 9.74
C ASP A 111 -20.04 23.34 11.28
N GLY A 112 -19.53 22.21 11.78
CA GLY A 112 -19.44 21.90 13.20
C GLY A 112 -18.15 22.38 13.89
N PRO A 113 -17.94 22.01 15.17
CA PRO A 113 -16.76 22.40 15.92
C PRO A 113 -15.47 21.79 15.35
N LEU A 114 -14.38 22.54 15.47
CA LEU A 114 -13.02 22.12 15.10
C LEU A 114 -12.17 21.91 16.36
N THR A 115 -11.13 21.09 16.24
CA THR A 115 -10.06 20.96 17.24
C THR A 115 -9.20 22.24 17.29
N GLU A 116 -8.35 22.35 18.31
CA GLU A 116 -7.46 23.52 18.48
C GLU A 116 -6.52 23.76 17.28
N ASP A 117 -6.12 22.70 16.58
CA ASP A 117 -5.31 22.72 15.36
C ASP A 117 -6.13 22.90 14.07
N GLY A 118 -7.45 23.13 14.18
CA GLY A 118 -8.35 23.40 13.06
C GLY A 118 -8.78 22.15 12.28
N ALA A 119 -8.62 20.95 12.84
CA ALA A 119 -9.09 19.70 12.24
C ALA A 119 -10.54 19.39 12.66
N ILE A 120 -11.23 18.56 11.87
CA ILE A 120 -12.54 18.05 12.25
C ILE A 120 -12.33 16.88 13.22
N PRO A 121 -12.90 16.92 14.45
CA PRO A 121 -12.70 15.83 15.38
C PRO A 121 -13.31 14.53 14.84
N ARG A 122 -12.57 13.40 14.99
CA ARG A 122 -12.92 12.10 14.37
C ARG A 122 -14.34 11.63 14.64
N ASN A 123 -14.88 11.90 15.83
CA ASN A 123 -16.24 11.52 16.22
C ASN A 123 -17.36 12.25 15.45
N TYR A 124 -17.03 13.34 14.74
CA TYR A 124 -17.97 14.06 13.87
C TYR A 124 -17.91 13.62 12.41
N ILE A 125 -16.91 12.80 12.03
CA ILE A 125 -16.77 12.30 10.67
C ILE A 125 -17.48 10.94 10.58
N PRO A 126 -18.44 10.77 9.65
CA PRO A 126 -19.11 9.49 9.43
C PRO A 126 -18.13 8.34 9.19
N ASP A 127 -18.38 7.17 9.78
CA ASP A 127 -17.44 6.03 9.72
C ASP A 127 -17.18 5.54 8.30
N ASN A 128 -18.17 5.65 7.40
CA ASN A 128 -18.00 5.30 5.99
C ASN A 128 -17.07 6.26 5.21
N ILE A 129 -16.73 7.42 5.78
CA ILE A 129 -15.75 8.37 5.26
C ILE A 129 -14.43 8.21 6.02
N ALA A 130 -14.51 8.10 7.34
CA ALA A 130 -13.32 8.07 8.18
C ALA A 130 -12.58 6.74 8.14
N GLN A 131 -13.28 5.60 8.19
CA GLN A 131 -12.63 4.29 8.27
C GLN A 131 -11.70 4.02 7.06
N PRO A 132 -12.09 4.28 5.80
CA PRO A 132 -11.19 4.08 4.68
C PRO A 132 -9.98 5.01 4.70
N ALA A 133 -10.13 6.25 5.15
CA ALA A 133 -9.01 7.17 5.23
C ALA A 133 -8.02 6.80 6.36
N LEU A 134 -8.52 6.29 7.50
CA LEU A 134 -7.66 5.73 8.55
C LEU A 134 -6.85 4.51 8.07
N LEU A 135 -7.49 3.61 7.32
CA LEU A 135 -6.81 2.44 6.76
C LEU A 135 -5.72 2.84 5.75
N SER A 136 -5.97 3.89 4.96
CA SER A 136 -4.94 4.47 4.07
C SER A 136 -3.73 4.97 4.87
N ASP A 137 -3.97 5.72 5.94
CA ASP A 137 -2.89 6.27 6.78
C ASP A 137 -2.10 5.16 7.47
N GLU A 138 -2.77 4.13 7.97
CA GLU A 138 -2.15 2.95 8.57
C GLU A 138 -1.28 2.17 7.56
N TYR A 139 -1.80 1.99 6.34
CA TYR A 139 -1.07 1.33 5.27
C TYR A 139 0.22 2.08 4.92
N TRP A 140 0.12 3.38 4.67
CA TRP A 140 1.28 4.17 4.28
C TRP A 140 2.31 4.29 5.40
N ASN A 141 1.87 4.44 6.65
CA ASN A 141 2.78 4.43 7.80
C ASN A 141 3.56 3.11 7.91
N SER A 142 2.91 1.99 7.60
CA SER A 142 3.54 0.67 7.59
C SER A 142 4.42 0.42 6.36
N TYR A 143 4.16 1.12 5.26
CA TYR A 143 4.93 1.05 4.01
C TYR A 143 6.26 1.82 4.10
N LEU A 144 6.26 2.97 4.79
CA LEU A 144 7.41 3.87 4.89
C LEU A 144 8.73 3.20 5.29
N PRO A 145 8.79 2.30 6.31
CA PRO A 145 10.04 1.65 6.72
C PRO A 145 10.72 0.81 5.62
N PHE A 146 9.97 0.39 4.60
CA PHE A 146 10.50 -0.41 3.50
C PHE A 146 11.04 0.44 2.36
N VAL A 147 10.74 1.74 2.33
CA VAL A 147 11.21 2.63 1.27
C VAL A 147 12.61 3.10 1.60
N ASN A 148 13.53 2.95 0.65
CA ASN A 148 14.86 3.53 0.76
C ASN A 148 14.78 5.06 0.54
N ASP A 149 14.51 5.78 1.62
CA ASP A 149 14.34 7.24 1.67
C ASP A 149 15.34 7.90 2.64
N PRO A 150 16.64 7.94 2.32
CA PRO A 150 17.68 8.49 3.19
C PRO A 150 17.52 10.00 3.45
N THR A 151 16.77 10.72 2.60
CA THR A 151 16.52 12.16 2.74
C THR A 151 15.20 12.49 3.43
N GLY A 152 14.35 11.48 3.70
CA GLY A 152 12.98 11.71 4.19
C GLY A 152 12.05 12.36 3.17
N SER A 153 12.47 12.44 1.91
CA SER A 153 11.73 13.13 0.84
C SER A 153 10.46 12.41 0.43
N PHE A 154 10.45 11.07 0.50
CA PHE A 154 9.27 10.26 0.24
C PHE A 154 8.32 10.34 1.43
N ALA A 155 8.83 10.21 2.66
CA ALA A 155 8.03 10.35 3.87
C ALA A 155 7.29 11.70 3.94
N GLN A 156 7.92 12.78 3.50
CA GLN A 156 7.28 14.10 3.41
C GLN A 156 6.14 14.18 2.37
N GLN A 157 6.15 13.34 1.35
CA GLN A 157 5.09 13.28 0.34
C GLN A 157 3.89 12.46 0.83
N VAL A 158 4.13 11.50 1.73
CA VAL A 158 3.09 10.73 2.39
C VAL A 158 2.46 11.60 3.48
N GLN A 159 1.46 12.38 3.10
CA GLN A 159 0.66 13.17 4.03
C GLN A 159 -0.54 12.34 4.49
N PRO A 160 -0.71 12.11 5.80
CA PRO A 160 -1.87 11.39 6.29
C PRO A 160 -3.14 12.19 5.99
N LEU A 161 -4.19 11.48 5.60
CA LEU A 161 -5.51 12.04 5.33
C LEU A 161 -6.11 12.61 6.61
N PHE A 162 -5.88 11.94 7.74
CA PHE A 162 -6.16 12.47 9.05
C PHE A 162 -4.93 13.18 9.63
N LYS A 163 -5.11 14.44 10.01
CA LYS A 163 -4.22 15.07 10.99
C LYS A 163 -4.49 14.41 12.34
N HIS A 164 -3.84 13.28 12.61
CA HIS A 164 -3.78 12.77 13.97
C HIS A 164 -2.88 13.70 14.78
N ASN A 165 -3.40 14.18 15.91
CA ASN A 165 -2.55 14.68 16.97
C ASN A 165 -1.57 13.56 17.34
N GLN A 166 -0.35 13.65 16.81
CA GLN A 166 0.82 12.92 17.27
C GLN A 166 1.17 13.47 18.66
N ASN A 167 0.40 13.09 19.67
CA ASN A 167 0.74 13.26 21.07
C ASN A 167 0.09 12.11 21.85
N SER A 168 0.86 11.05 22.03
CA SER A 168 0.76 10.14 23.18
C SER A 168 2.08 10.21 23.92
#